data_AF-A0A958J5S8-F1
#
_entry.id   AF-A0A958J5S8-F1
#
_cell.length_a   1.000
_cell.length_b   1.000
_cell.length_c   1.000
_cell.angle_alpha   90.00
_cell.angle_beta   90.00
_cell.angle_gamma   90.00
#
_symmetry.space_group_name_H-M   'P 1'
#
loop_
_entity.id
_entity.type
_entity.pdbx_description
1 polymer ?
#
loop_
_entity_poly.entity_id
_entity_poly.type
_entity_poly.pdbx_seq_one_letter_code
_entity_poly.pdbx_strand_id
1 'polypeptide(L)'
;LELLPAALTPHHEEMASFLSALKKGRQDAGRLPGKIISCFPVPVGIQLSKLFMKDTEYYNVSEARLGQLIITYEVITQLVAFTALSYLWYLREQPEQAGLKIPAEVSQFMTLKAEEQRTFDYIGLTEAIVNSSAALPVEPYVTELQELSGILQQEDFRQARQYMEDLRGKYGNGSVSAGAGEIDELCLSAESALATVLAAFAFVAGYIMTTIREIKVIKYRHKKDLEYLHNQVILDDTMNQDVALDSLKAYADCSESQSVILLKSLNEINP
;
A
#
# COMPACT_ATOMS: atom_id res chain seq x y z
N LEU A 1 -11.72 1.28 12.91
CA LEU A 1 -10.51 2.05 12.50
C LEU A 1 -9.72 2.70 13.67
N GLU A 2 -10.13 2.49 14.92
CA GLU A 2 -9.54 3.15 16.10
C GLU A 2 -8.08 2.77 16.42
N LEU A 3 -7.60 1.63 15.89
CA LEU A 3 -6.24 1.14 16.10
C LEU A 3 -5.20 1.85 15.22
N LEU A 4 -5.63 2.48 14.12
CA LEU A 4 -4.73 3.08 13.13
C LEU A 4 -3.83 4.18 13.68
N PRO A 5 -4.30 5.11 14.53
CA PRO A 5 -3.43 6.15 15.08
C PRO A 5 -2.22 5.59 15.83
N ALA A 6 -2.43 4.53 16.61
CA ALA A 6 -1.35 3.88 17.36
C ALA A 6 -0.40 3.14 16.40
N ALA A 7 -0.93 2.43 15.41
CA ALA A 7 -0.15 1.68 14.43
C ALA A 7 0.68 2.58 13.49
N LEU A 8 0.21 3.79 13.18
CA LEU A 8 0.92 4.75 12.32
C LEU A 8 2.05 5.51 13.05
N THR A 9 2.00 5.56 14.40
CA THR A 9 2.94 6.35 15.21
C THR A 9 4.42 5.95 15.02
N PRO A 10 4.78 4.66 14.93
CA PRO A 10 6.18 4.25 14.71
C PRO A 10 6.73 4.63 13.33
N HIS A 11 5.86 4.78 12.33
CA HIS A 11 6.26 4.95 10.94
C HIS A 11 6.12 6.39 10.42
N HIS A 12 5.41 7.26 11.15
CA HIS A 12 5.17 8.63 10.72
C HIS A 12 5.29 9.64 11.87
N GLU A 13 6.39 10.40 11.91
CA GLU A 13 6.70 11.34 12.99
C GLU A 13 5.62 12.41 13.19
N GLU A 14 5.05 12.93 12.09
CA GLU A 14 3.98 13.92 12.19
C GLU A 14 2.73 13.37 12.89
N MET A 15 2.41 12.09 12.72
CA MET A 15 1.28 11.44 13.40
C MET A 15 1.53 11.32 14.90
N ALA A 16 2.76 10.95 15.29
CA ALA A 16 3.19 10.94 16.69
C ALA A 16 3.06 12.34 17.32
N SER A 17 3.51 13.37 16.61
CA SER A 17 3.43 14.77 17.05
C SER A 17 1.96 15.22 17.23
N PHE A 18 1.10 14.86 16.28
CA PHE A 18 -0.32 15.21 16.28
C PHE A 18 -1.06 14.56 17.45
N LEU A 19 -0.85 13.27 17.70
CA LEU A 19 -1.47 12.57 18.84
C LEU A 19 -1.01 13.13 20.19
N SER A 20 0.26 13.52 20.30
CA SER A 20 0.78 14.18 21.50
C SER A 20 0.12 15.55 21.75
N ALA A 21 -0.17 16.29 20.68
CA ALA A 21 -0.84 17.60 20.75
C ALA A 21 -2.34 17.46 21.08
N LEU A 22 -3.00 16.43 20.53
CA LEU A 22 -4.39 16.09 20.81
C LEU A 22 -4.57 15.69 22.29
N LYS A 23 -3.69 14.85 22.83
CA LYS A 23 -3.67 14.51 24.28
C LYS A 23 -3.47 15.72 25.19
N LYS A 24 -2.78 16.76 24.69
CA LYS A 24 -2.56 18.03 25.41
C LYS A 24 -3.67 19.07 25.18
N GLY A 25 -4.76 18.72 24.47
CA GLY A 25 -5.87 19.62 24.15
C GLY A 25 -5.51 20.75 23.18
N ARG A 26 -4.40 20.62 22.44
CA ARG A 26 -3.90 21.65 21.49
C ARG A 26 -4.37 21.44 20.05
N GLN A 27 -5.04 20.33 19.77
CA GLN A 27 -5.60 19.97 18.46
C GLN A 27 -7.00 19.42 18.64
N ASP A 28 -7.86 19.67 17.67
CA ASP A 28 -9.22 19.15 17.62
C ASP A 28 -9.24 17.69 17.12
N ALA A 29 -9.95 16.82 17.83
CA ALA A 29 -10.15 15.43 17.45
C ALA A 29 -10.88 15.29 16.10
N GLY A 30 -11.67 16.29 15.70
CA GLY A 30 -12.31 16.34 14.38
C GLY A 30 -11.32 16.33 13.20
N ARG A 31 -10.04 16.65 13.42
CA ARG A 31 -8.99 16.65 12.39
C ARG A 31 -8.25 15.30 12.26
N LEU A 32 -8.49 14.37 13.18
CA LEU A 32 -7.82 13.06 13.20
C LEU A 32 -8.04 12.26 11.91
N PRO A 33 -9.26 12.16 11.33
CA PRO A 33 -9.47 11.40 10.09
C PRO A 33 -8.64 11.96 8.91
N GLY A 34 -8.60 13.29 8.77
CA GLY A 34 -7.78 13.95 7.75
C GLY A 34 -6.28 13.64 7.91
N LYS A 35 -5.80 13.56 9.16
CA LYS A 35 -4.40 13.21 9.42
C LYS A 35 -4.10 11.75 9.09
N ILE A 36 -5.00 10.82 9.43
CA ILE A 36 -4.86 9.41 9.06
C ILE A 36 -4.80 9.27 7.53
N ILE A 37 -5.70 9.93 6.79
CA ILE A 37 -5.71 9.89 5.33
C ILE A 37 -4.37 10.37 4.75
N SER A 38 -3.84 11.49 5.25
CA SER A 38 -2.58 12.07 4.76
C SER A 38 -1.35 11.19 5.00
N CYS A 39 -1.42 10.21 5.91
CA CYS A 39 -0.30 9.33 6.18
C CYS A 39 -0.21 8.16 5.20
N PHE A 40 -1.31 7.74 4.56
CA PHE A 40 -1.28 6.60 3.64
C PHE A 40 -0.98 7.04 2.21
N PRO A 41 -0.39 6.17 1.37
CA PRO A 41 -0.25 6.44 -0.05
C PRO A 41 -1.59 6.68 -0.73
N VAL A 42 -1.56 7.52 -1.76
CA VAL A 42 -2.74 8.01 -2.50
C VAL A 42 -3.82 6.96 -2.79
N PRO A 43 -3.51 5.74 -3.28
CA PRO A 43 -4.54 4.76 -3.61
C PRO A 43 -5.38 4.37 -2.39
N VAL A 44 -4.74 4.23 -1.23
CA VAL A 44 -5.38 3.89 0.04
C VAL A 44 -6.00 5.13 0.68
N GLY A 45 -5.30 6.27 0.63
CA GLY A 45 -5.78 7.57 1.12
C GLY A 45 -7.13 7.97 0.50
N ILE A 46 -7.29 7.81 -0.82
CA ILE A 46 -8.56 8.07 -1.52
C ILE A 46 -9.68 7.19 -0.97
N GLN A 47 -9.45 5.89 -0.74
CA GLN A 47 -10.50 5.01 -0.23
C GLN A 47 -10.86 5.31 1.23
N LEU A 48 -9.86 5.65 2.05
CA LEU A 48 -10.09 6.10 3.43
C LEU A 48 -10.84 7.44 3.47
N SER A 49 -10.54 8.37 2.56
CA SER A 49 -11.24 9.65 2.48
C SER A 49 -12.74 9.45 2.30
N LYS A 50 -13.14 8.55 1.39
CA LYS A 50 -14.55 8.21 1.16
C LYS A 50 -15.25 7.69 2.41
N LEU A 51 -14.56 6.88 3.23
CA LEU A 51 -15.10 6.32 4.48
C LEU A 51 -15.25 7.34 5.61
N PHE A 52 -14.45 8.41 5.61
CA PHE A 52 -14.40 9.41 6.68
C PHE A 52 -15.17 10.71 6.35
N MET A 53 -15.44 11.00 5.08
CA MET A 53 -16.15 12.20 4.67
C MET A 53 -17.64 12.14 5.03
N LYS A 54 -18.11 13.07 5.87
CA LYS A 54 -19.48 13.10 6.39
C LYS A 54 -20.58 13.26 5.33
N ASP A 55 -20.22 13.78 4.16
CA ASP A 55 -21.16 14.07 3.07
C ASP A 55 -21.31 12.92 2.06
N THR A 56 -20.68 11.77 2.30
CA THR A 56 -20.77 10.60 1.42
C THR A 56 -21.77 9.57 1.93
N GLU A 57 -22.35 8.80 1.01
CA GLU A 57 -23.20 7.63 1.32
C GLU A 57 -22.46 6.52 2.10
N TYR A 58 -21.13 6.61 2.16
CA TYR A 58 -20.24 5.68 2.84
C TYR A 58 -20.00 6.05 4.31
N TYR A 59 -20.40 7.25 4.75
CA TYR A 59 -20.20 7.69 6.14
C TYR A 59 -21.10 6.92 7.11
N ASN A 60 -22.37 6.79 6.75
CA ASN A 60 -23.35 6.06 7.55
C ASN A 60 -23.27 4.56 7.24
N VAL A 61 -23.77 3.77 8.19
CA VAL A 61 -23.86 2.33 8.01
C VAL A 61 -24.82 2.02 6.85
N SER A 62 -24.28 1.41 5.80
CA SER A 62 -24.96 1.17 4.53
C SER A 62 -24.25 0.08 3.75
N GLU A 63 -24.94 -0.52 2.78
CA GLU A 63 -24.32 -1.47 1.83
C GLU A 63 -23.16 -0.81 1.05
N ALA A 64 -23.31 0.48 0.75
CA ALA A 64 -22.27 1.28 0.10
C ALA A 64 -21.01 1.37 0.97
N ARG A 65 -21.17 1.59 2.28
CA ARG A 65 -20.04 1.59 3.23
C ARG A 65 -19.35 0.23 3.27
N LEU A 66 -20.11 -0.87 3.33
CA LEU A 66 -19.55 -2.22 3.30
C LEU A 66 -18.74 -2.48 2.03
N GLY A 67 -19.29 -2.11 0.86
CA GLY A 67 -18.56 -2.19 -0.40
C GLY A 67 -17.27 -1.38 -0.39
N GLN A 68 -17.30 -0.17 0.17
CA GLN A 68 -16.13 0.69 0.30
C GLN A 68 -15.07 0.12 1.25
N LEU A 69 -15.46 -0.57 2.33
CA LEU A 69 -14.53 -1.30 3.21
C LEU A 69 -13.82 -2.44 2.46
N ILE A 70 -14.55 -3.20 1.64
CA ILE A 70 -14.00 -4.28 0.81
C ILE A 70 -13.01 -3.70 -0.23
N ILE A 71 -13.38 -2.61 -0.90
CA ILE A 71 -12.49 -1.93 -1.87
C ILE A 71 -11.22 -1.43 -1.17
N THR A 72 -11.35 -0.86 0.04
CA THR A 72 -10.18 -0.38 0.81
C THR A 72 -9.22 -1.53 1.13
N TYR A 73 -9.75 -2.69 1.54
CA TYR A 73 -8.98 -3.90 1.76
C TYR A 73 -8.29 -4.40 0.49
N GLU A 74 -8.99 -4.43 -0.64
CA GLU A 74 -8.41 -4.85 -1.92
C GLU A 74 -7.25 -3.93 -2.33
N VAL A 75 -7.43 -2.61 -2.24
CA VAL A 75 -6.40 -1.65 -2.65
C VAL A 75 -5.14 -1.75 -1.79
N ILE A 76 -5.27 -1.87 -0.46
CA ILE A 76 -4.07 -2.00 0.40
C ILE A 76 -3.35 -3.34 0.16
N THR A 77 -4.09 -4.44 0.01
CA THR A 77 -3.47 -5.75 -0.22
C THR A 77 -2.79 -5.83 -1.58
N GLN A 78 -3.37 -5.24 -2.62
CA GLN A 78 -2.72 -5.09 -3.94
C GLN A 78 -1.47 -4.23 -3.87
N LEU A 79 -1.51 -3.08 -3.18
CA LEU A 79 -0.36 -2.20 -3.04
C LEU A 79 0.83 -2.93 -2.39
N VAL A 80 0.57 -3.67 -1.30
CA VAL A 80 1.61 -4.46 -0.62
C VAL A 80 2.11 -5.61 -1.52
N ALA A 81 1.21 -6.31 -2.22
CA ALA A 81 1.58 -7.38 -3.14
C ALA A 81 2.45 -6.90 -4.31
N PHE A 82 2.13 -5.75 -4.91
CA PHE A 82 2.95 -5.15 -5.96
C PHE A 82 4.31 -4.66 -5.44
N THR A 83 4.35 -4.15 -4.20
CA THR A 83 5.61 -3.81 -3.53
C THR A 83 6.48 -5.06 -3.36
N ALA A 84 5.90 -6.17 -2.89
CA ALA A 84 6.59 -7.45 -2.77
C ALA A 84 7.05 -8.00 -4.12
N LEU A 85 6.23 -7.90 -5.18
CA LEU A 85 6.62 -8.29 -6.55
C LEU A 85 7.79 -7.46 -7.08
N SER A 86 7.79 -6.14 -6.83
CA SER A 86 8.91 -5.27 -7.19
C SER A 86 10.18 -5.70 -6.45
N TYR A 87 10.07 -6.07 -5.16
CA TYR A 87 11.19 -6.62 -4.41
C TYR A 87 11.69 -7.96 -4.98
N LEU A 88 10.80 -8.87 -5.36
CA LEU A 88 11.18 -10.12 -6.04
C LEU A 88 11.93 -9.86 -7.35
N TRP A 89 11.49 -8.86 -8.12
CA TRP A 89 12.16 -8.45 -9.35
C TRP A 89 13.58 -7.94 -9.07
N TYR A 90 13.72 -7.07 -8.07
CA TYR A 90 15.02 -6.58 -7.62
C TYR A 90 15.97 -7.71 -7.21
N LEU A 91 15.48 -8.69 -6.45
CA LEU A 91 16.27 -9.87 -6.05
C LEU A 91 16.74 -10.70 -7.24
N ARG A 92 15.91 -10.84 -8.27
CA ARG A 92 16.23 -11.64 -9.46
C ARG A 92 17.37 -11.02 -10.29
N GLU A 93 17.48 -9.70 -10.32
CA GLU A 93 18.56 -9.01 -11.03
C GLU A 93 19.92 -9.14 -10.31
N GLN A 94 19.94 -9.58 -9.05
CA GLN A 94 21.19 -9.76 -8.32
C GLN A 94 21.93 -11.01 -8.80
N PRO A 95 23.19 -10.89 -9.28
CA PRO A 95 23.94 -12.01 -9.85
C PRO A 95 24.20 -13.15 -8.85
N GLU A 96 24.20 -12.84 -7.56
CA GLU A 96 24.39 -13.80 -6.46
C GLU A 96 23.13 -14.66 -6.18
N GLN A 97 21.99 -14.33 -6.79
CA GLN A 97 20.68 -14.94 -6.51
C GLN A 97 20.08 -15.73 -7.69
N ALA A 98 20.91 -16.17 -8.63
CA ALA A 98 20.47 -16.99 -9.77
C ALA A 98 19.72 -18.30 -9.40
N GLY A 99 19.76 -18.72 -8.11
CA GLY A 99 19.04 -19.87 -7.57
C GLY A 99 17.71 -19.56 -6.88
N LEU A 100 17.24 -18.31 -6.89
CA LEU A 100 15.96 -17.92 -6.28
C LEU A 100 14.80 -18.73 -6.88
N LYS A 101 14.11 -19.48 -6.03
CA LYS A 101 12.91 -20.22 -6.44
C LYS A 101 11.73 -19.26 -6.49
N ILE A 102 11.20 -19.05 -7.69
CA ILE A 102 9.97 -18.28 -7.88
C ILE A 102 8.79 -19.09 -7.31
N PRO A 103 8.02 -18.53 -6.36
CA PRO A 103 6.84 -19.20 -5.82
C PRO A 103 5.78 -19.50 -6.89
N ALA A 104 4.97 -20.53 -6.66
CA ALA A 104 3.92 -20.92 -7.60
C ALA A 104 2.84 -19.83 -7.73
N GLU A 105 2.59 -19.11 -6.64
CA GLU A 105 1.64 -18.00 -6.52
C GLU A 105 2.00 -16.85 -7.47
N VAL A 106 3.30 -16.60 -7.69
CA VAL A 106 3.77 -15.60 -8.67
C VAL A 106 3.45 -16.06 -10.09
N SER A 107 3.66 -17.34 -10.39
CA SER A 107 3.32 -17.89 -11.71
C SER A 107 1.81 -17.84 -11.95
N GLN A 108 1.01 -18.18 -10.93
CA GLN A 108 -0.44 -18.06 -10.99
C GLN A 108 -0.86 -16.61 -11.25
N PHE A 109 -0.29 -15.65 -10.51
CA PHE A 109 -0.54 -14.23 -10.68
C PHE A 109 -0.27 -13.75 -12.12
N MET A 110 0.88 -14.14 -12.71
CA MET A 110 1.24 -13.74 -14.07
C MET A 110 0.31 -14.34 -15.15
N THR A 111 -0.44 -15.39 -14.82
CA THR A 111 -1.39 -16.05 -15.73
C THR A 111 -2.85 -15.70 -15.46
N LEU A 112 -3.12 -14.83 -14.49
CA LEU A 112 -4.49 -14.45 -14.11
C LEU A 112 -5.27 -13.84 -15.26
N LYS A 113 -6.51 -14.30 -15.42
CA LYS A 113 -7.50 -13.65 -16.28
C LYS A 113 -8.22 -12.54 -15.51
N ALA A 114 -8.78 -11.58 -16.24
CA ALA A 114 -9.51 -10.44 -15.65
C ALA A 114 -10.64 -10.87 -14.69
N GLU A 115 -11.27 -12.01 -14.94
CA GLU A 115 -12.34 -12.57 -14.10
C GLU A 115 -11.82 -13.11 -12.76
N GLU A 116 -10.58 -13.61 -12.74
CA GLU A 116 -9.95 -14.25 -11.59
C GLU A 116 -9.25 -13.24 -10.68
N GLN A 117 -8.96 -12.03 -11.19
CA GLN A 117 -8.30 -10.95 -10.44
C GLN A 117 -9.07 -10.52 -9.19
N ARG A 118 -10.41 -10.58 -9.23
CA ARG A 118 -11.28 -10.15 -8.13
C ARG A 118 -11.22 -11.07 -6.91
N THR A 119 -10.96 -12.35 -7.14
CA THR A 119 -10.89 -13.37 -6.09
C THR A 119 -9.47 -13.82 -5.79
N PHE A 120 -8.47 -13.23 -6.44
CA PHE A 120 -7.09 -13.60 -6.24
C PHE A 120 -6.60 -13.17 -4.85
N ASP A 121 -5.83 -14.05 -4.20
CA ASP A 121 -5.31 -13.84 -2.85
C ASP A 121 -3.97 -13.09 -2.89
N TYR A 122 -4.06 -11.76 -2.85
CA TYR A 122 -2.89 -10.88 -2.86
C TYR A 122 -2.05 -10.98 -1.59
N ILE A 123 -2.65 -11.34 -0.45
CA ILE A 123 -1.90 -11.55 0.79
C ILE A 123 -1.10 -12.85 0.69
N GLY A 124 -1.69 -13.92 0.16
CA GLY A 124 -1.00 -15.19 -0.09
C GLY A 124 0.18 -15.02 -1.05
N LEU A 125 0.02 -14.22 -2.10
CA LEU A 125 1.13 -13.85 -2.99
C LEU A 125 2.26 -13.12 -2.23
N THR A 126 1.90 -12.15 -1.40
CA THR A 126 2.87 -11.40 -0.58
C THR A 126 3.63 -12.34 0.35
N GLU A 127 2.92 -13.22 1.05
CA GLU A 127 3.47 -14.22 1.96
C GLU A 127 4.45 -15.16 1.25
N ALA A 128 4.07 -15.67 0.07
CA ALA A 128 4.90 -16.55 -0.73
C ALA A 128 6.22 -15.87 -1.16
N ILE A 129 6.16 -14.61 -1.57
CA ILE A 129 7.33 -13.82 -1.96
C ILE A 129 8.26 -13.57 -0.77
N VAL A 130 7.72 -13.10 0.35
CA VAL A 130 8.51 -12.82 1.56
C VAL A 130 9.17 -14.10 2.08
N ASN A 131 8.43 -15.22 2.15
CA ASN A 131 8.98 -16.49 2.62
C ASN A 131 10.08 -17.04 1.69
N SER A 132 9.93 -16.86 0.36
CA SER A 132 10.96 -17.28 -0.60
C SER A 132 12.25 -16.48 -0.51
N SER A 133 12.19 -15.27 0.04
CA SER A 133 13.32 -14.36 0.18
C SER A 133 13.94 -14.33 1.58
N ALA A 134 13.28 -14.91 2.59
CA ALA A 134 13.73 -14.90 3.99
C ALA A 134 15.12 -15.53 4.22
N ALA A 135 15.56 -16.45 3.35
CA ALA A 135 16.85 -17.12 3.46
C ALA A 135 18.00 -16.39 2.73
N LEU A 136 17.71 -15.26 2.07
CA LEU A 136 18.68 -14.55 1.26
C LEU A 136 19.32 -13.38 2.03
N PRO A 137 20.65 -13.18 1.93
CA PRO A 137 21.37 -12.14 2.66
C PRO A 137 21.26 -10.75 1.99
N VAL A 138 20.11 -10.41 1.42
CA VAL A 138 19.88 -9.10 0.78
C VAL A 138 18.82 -8.34 1.56
N GLU A 139 19.16 -7.11 1.94
CA GLU A 139 18.22 -6.20 2.58
C GLU A 139 17.21 -5.71 1.54
N PRO A 140 15.89 -5.83 1.79
CA PRO A 140 14.88 -5.22 0.95
C PRO A 140 14.94 -3.70 1.06
N TYR A 141 14.61 -3.01 -0.03
CA TYR A 141 14.44 -1.57 -0.02
C TYR A 141 13.26 -1.13 0.90
N VAL A 142 12.26 -2.00 1.10
CA VAL A 142 11.26 -1.89 2.17
C VAL A 142 11.63 -2.84 3.30
N THR A 143 12.29 -2.32 4.33
CA THR A 143 12.82 -3.09 5.46
C THR A 143 11.76 -3.93 6.18
N GLU A 144 10.55 -3.39 6.29
CA GLU A 144 9.43 -3.99 7.02
C GLU A 144 8.85 -5.23 6.32
N LEU A 145 9.17 -5.49 5.05
CA LEU A 145 8.75 -6.72 4.36
C LEU A 145 9.34 -7.98 5.01
N GLN A 146 10.53 -7.91 5.63
CA GLN A 146 11.11 -9.07 6.32
C GLN A 146 10.30 -9.45 7.57
N GLU A 147 9.86 -8.45 8.33
CA GLU A 147 9.06 -8.62 9.55
C GLU A 147 7.61 -9.02 9.24
N LEU A 148 7.16 -8.73 8.02
CA LEU A 148 5.80 -9.01 7.57
C LEU A 148 5.43 -10.49 7.68
N SER A 149 6.37 -11.41 7.40
CA SER A 149 6.15 -12.85 7.55
C SER A 149 5.63 -13.23 8.95
N GLY A 150 6.20 -12.64 10.01
CA GLY A 150 5.77 -12.86 11.38
C GLY A 150 4.39 -12.29 11.68
N ILE A 151 4.09 -11.11 11.13
CA ILE A 151 2.78 -10.46 11.29
C ILE A 151 1.67 -11.26 10.60
N LEU A 152 1.93 -11.77 9.39
CA LEU A 152 0.98 -12.56 8.62
C LEU A 152 0.60 -13.89 9.31
N GLN A 153 1.48 -14.44 10.16
CA GLN A 153 1.22 -15.64 10.95
C GLN A 153 0.45 -15.40 12.25
N GLN A 154 0.23 -14.14 12.65
CA GLN A 154 -0.52 -13.83 13.86
C GLN A 154 -1.98 -14.24 13.71
N GLU A 155 -2.54 -14.81 14.78
CA GLU A 155 -3.90 -15.35 14.75
C GLU A 155 -4.95 -14.27 14.46
N ASP A 156 -4.82 -13.10 15.09
CA ASP A 156 -5.72 -11.96 14.89
C ASP A 156 -5.72 -11.50 13.43
N PHE A 157 -4.54 -11.47 12.78
CA PHE A 157 -4.42 -11.11 11.37
C PHE A 157 -5.04 -12.17 10.46
N ARG A 158 -4.80 -13.46 10.73
CA ARG A 158 -5.38 -14.56 9.94
C ARG A 158 -6.91 -14.56 9.99
N GLN A 159 -7.47 -14.33 11.18
CA GLN A 159 -8.93 -14.21 11.35
C GLN A 159 -9.48 -12.99 10.60
N ALA A 160 -8.81 -11.84 10.68
CA ALA A 160 -9.19 -10.64 9.94
C ALA A 160 -9.11 -10.84 8.42
N ARG A 161 -8.03 -11.45 7.91
CA ARG A 161 -7.86 -11.82 6.50
C ARG A 161 -9.00 -12.73 6.04
N GLN A 162 -9.23 -13.83 6.74
CA GLN A 162 -10.26 -14.80 6.36
C GLN A 162 -11.64 -14.14 6.31
N TYR A 163 -11.97 -13.31 7.30
CA TYR A 163 -13.23 -12.58 7.33
C TYR A 163 -13.38 -11.62 6.13
N MET A 164 -12.35 -10.84 5.81
CA MET A 164 -12.38 -9.91 4.67
C MET A 164 -12.44 -10.65 3.32
N GLU A 165 -11.75 -11.78 3.19
CA GLU A 165 -11.83 -12.64 2.01
C GLU A 165 -13.22 -13.26 1.82
N ASP A 166 -13.84 -13.72 2.92
CA ASP A 166 -15.21 -14.25 2.90
C ASP A 166 -16.21 -13.17 2.49
N LEU A 167 -16.04 -11.93 2.99
CA LEU A 167 -16.86 -10.78 2.59
C LEU A 167 -16.66 -10.43 1.12
N ARG A 168 -15.41 -10.42 0.64
CA ARG A 168 -15.08 -10.16 -0.76
C ARG A 168 -15.72 -11.20 -1.68
N GLY A 169 -15.63 -12.48 -1.31
CA GLY A 169 -16.26 -13.58 -2.07
C GLY A 169 -17.78 -13.48 -2.13
N LYS A 170 -18.43 -13.08 -1.02
CA LYS A 170 -19.89 -12.97 -0.93
C LYS A 170 -20.45 -11.70 -1.59
N TYR A 171 -19.81 -10.55 -1.39
CA TYR A 171 -20.37 -9.23 -1.71
C TYR A 171 -19.59 -8.46 -2.80
N GLY A 172 -18.42 -8.93 -3.23
CA GLY A 172 -17.59 -8.28 -4.26
C GLY A 172 -18.25 -8.21 -5.65
N ASN A 173 -19.32 -8.97 -5.89
CA ASN A 173 -20.06 -8.98 -7.16
C ASN A 173 -21.23 -7.98 -7.23
N GLY A 174 -21.37 -7.08 -6.23
CA GLY A 174 -22.35 -6.00 -6.27
C GLY A 174 -23.79 -6.43 -5.94
N SER A 175 -24.00 -7.64 -5.42
CA SER A 175 -25.29 -8.12 -4.91
C SER A 175 -25.29 -8.07 -3.39
N VAL A 176 -25.31 -6.87 -2.82
CA VAL A 176 -25.68 -6.71 -1.42
C VAL A 176 -27.20 -6.66 -1.38
N SER A 177 -27.81 -7.68 -0.79
CA SER A 177 -29.19 -7.64 -0.29
C SER A 177 -29.15 -8.37 1.04
N ALA A 178 -28.35 -7.82 1.95
CA ALA A 178 -28.34 -8.25 3.34
C ALA A 178 -29.52 -7.57 4.04
N GLY A 179 -30.12 -8.22 5.04
CA GLY A 179 -31.19 -7.58 5.82
C GLY A 179 -30.66 -6.33 6.53
N ALA A 180 -31.49 -5.31 6.71
CA ALA A 180 -31.05 -4.02 7.30
C ALA A 180 -30.32 -4.16 8.65
N GLY A 181 -30.68 -5.14 9.49
CA GLY A 181 -29.97 -5.41 10.76
C GLY A 181 -28.67 -6.20 10.63
N GLU A 182 -28.50 -6.94 9.53
CA GLU A 182 -27.28 -7.71 9.25
C GLU A 182 -26.16 -6.78 8.75
N ILE A 183 -26.52 -5.74 7.99
CA ILE A 183 -25.57 -4.75 7.45
C ILE A 183 -24.81 -4.04 8.58
N ASP A 184 -25.47 -3.75 9.70
CA ASP A 184 -24.83 -3.08 10.84
C ASP A 184 -23.72 -3.92 11.46
N GLU A 185 -24.02 -5.19 11.74
CA GLU A 185 -23.05 -6.14 12.30
C GLU A 185 -21.90 -6.43 11.33
N LEU A 186 -22.21 -6.56 10.03
CA LEU A 186 -21.23 -6.74 8.97
C LEU A 186 -20.29 -5.54 8.85
N CYS A 187 -20.83 -4.31 8.85
CA CYS A 187 -20.01 -3.10 8.75
C CYS A 187 -19.08 -2.96 9.96
N LEU A 188 -19.59 -3.20 11.18
CA LEU A 188 -18.78 -3.11 12.40
C LEU A 188 -17.64 -4.13 12.41
N SER A 189 -17.97 -5.38 12.07
CA SER A 189 -17.00 -6.48 12.02
C SER A 189 -15.97 -6.28 10.91
N ALA A 190 -16.40 -5.82 9.72
CA ALA A 190 -15.52 -5.48 8.60
C ALA A 190 -14.60 -4.31 8.95
N GLU A 191 -15.09 -3.30 9.66
CA GLU A 191 -14.27 -2.17 10.07
C GLU A 191 -13.21 -2.58 11.09
N SER A 192 -13.52 -3.50 12.01
CA SER A 192 -12.57 -4.07 12.94
C SER A 192 -11.49 -4.89 12.22
N ALA A 193 -11.91 -5.81 11.33
CA ALA A 193 -11.00 -6.63 10.54
C ALA A 193 -10.10 -5.79 9.63
N LEU A 194 -10.66 -4.80 8.93
CA LEU A 194 -9.90 -3.87 8.11
C LEU A 194 -8.89 -3.06 8.95
N ALA A 195 -9.26 -2.64 10.16
CA ALA A 195 -8.34 -1.92 11.04
C ALA A 195 -7.13 -2.78 11.43
N THR A 196 -7.34 -4.07 11.70
CA THR A 196 -6.24 -5.03 11.96
C THR A 196 -5.33 -5.18 10.74
N VAL A 197 -5.91 -5.31 9.54
CA VAL A 197 -5.13 -5.43 8.29
C VAL A 197 -4.33 -4.16 7.99
N LEU A 198 -4.97 -2.99 8.10
CA LEU A 198 -4.31 -1.70 7.89
C LEU A 198 -3.25 -1.41 8.95
N ALA A 199 -3.42 -1.88 10.19
CA ALA A 199 -2.40 -1.77 11.24
C ALA A 199 -1.17 -2.63 10.92
N ALA A 200 -1.37 -3.85 10.41
CA ALA A 200 -0.29 -4.72 9.96
C ALA A 200 0.50 -4.11 8.78
N PHE A 201 -0.17 -3.36 7.91
CA PHE A 201 0.43 -2.66 6.77
C PHE A 201 0.73 -1.18 7.05
N ALA A 202 0.73 -0.74 8.31
CA ALA A 202 0.93 0.66 8.65
C ALA A 202 2.31 1.18 8.25
N PHE A 203 3.30 0.30 8.06
CA PHE A 203 4.63 0.66 7.55
C PHE A 203 4.56 1.40 6.21
N VAL A 204 3.56 1.10 5.38
CA VAL A 204 3.35 1.74 4.07
C VAL A 204 3.18 3.26 4.20
N ALA A 205 2.74 3.75 5.37
CA ALA A 205 2.64 5.18 5.66
C ALA A 205 3.98 5.88 5.89
N GLY A 206 5.06 5.12 6.11
CA GLY A 206 6.43 5.66 6.20
C GLY A 206 7.07 5.90 4.83
N TYR A 207 6.35 5.61 3.74
CA TYR A 207 6.88 5.68 2.39
C TYR A 207 6.08 6.62 1.49
N ILE A 208 6.79 7.31 0.61
CA ILE A 208 6.26 8.27 -0.35
C ILE A 208 6.08 7.59 -1.69
N MET A 209 4.90 7.77 -2.30
CA MET A 209 4.63 7.21 -3.61
C MET A 209 5.11 8.11 -4.73
N THR A 210 5.93 7.58 -5.62
CA THR A 210 6.43 8.31 -6.80
C THR A 210 6.08 7.59 -8.09
N THR A 211 5.92 8.37 -9.16
CA THR A 211 5.74 7.86 -10.51
C THR A 211 6.76 8.49 -11.45
N ILE A 212 7.11 7.78 -12.52
CA ILE A 212 7.98 8.31 -13.58
C ILE A 212 7.09 8.82 -14.69
N ARG A 213 7.08 10.14 -14.87
CA ARG A 213 6.27 10.81 -15.90
C ARG A 213 6.89 10.69 -17.29
N GLU A 214 8.22 10.77 -17.36
CA GLU A 214 8.97 10.75 -18.62
C GLU A 214 10.39 10.21 -18.39
N ILE A 215 10.92 9.48 -19.37
CA ILE A 215 12.33 9.10 -19.43
C ILE A 215 12.91 9.69 -20.72
N LYS A 216 13.86 10.63 -20.61
CA LYS A 216 14.54 11.22 -21.75
C LYS A 216 15.90 10.57 -21.94
N VAL A 217 16.23 10.19 -23.17
CA VAL A 217 17.56 9.67 -23.50
C VAL A 217 18.47 10.84 -23.86
N ILE A 218 19.52 11.04 -23.09
CA ILE A 218 20.57 12.00 -23.34
C ILE A 218 21.71 11.26 -24.05
N LYS A 219 21.88 11.56 -25.34
CA LYS A 219 22.94 10.99 -26.19
C LYS A 219 23.77 12.09 -26.81
N TYR A 220 24.99 12.29 -26.29
CA TYR A 220 25.96 13.19 -26.91
C TYR A 220 26.82 12.44 -27.92
N ARG A 221 27.12 13.06 -29.06
CA ARG A 221 27.97 12.46 -30.11
C ARG A 221 29.38 12.08 -29.62
N HIS A 222 29.88 12.77 -28.59
CA HIS A 222 31.24 12.60 -28.04
C HIS A 222 31.27 11.77 -26.75
N LYS A 223 30.12 11.48 -26.13
CA LYS A 223 30.04 10.56 -24.99
C LYS A 223 29.61 9.19 -25.51
N LYS A 224 30.28 8.14 -25.04
CA LYS A 224 29.99 6.77 -25.45
C LYS A 224 28.81 6.19 -24.66
N ASP A 225 28.64 6.66 -23.43
CA ASP A 225 27.62 6.20 -22.51
C ASP A 225 26.32 6.98 -22.70
N LEU A 226 25.20 6.27 -22.58
CA LEU A 226 23.86 6.83 -22.60
C LEU A 226 23.49 7.26 -21.19
N GLU A 227 22.88 8.43 -21.05
CA GLU A 227 22.32 8.89 -19.79
C GLU A 227 20.79 8.94 -19.94
N TYR A 228 20.05 8.36 -18.99
CA TYR A 228 18.59 8.32 -18.97
C TYR A 228 18.08 9.29 -17.91
N LEU A 229 17.44 10.38 -18.34
CA LEU A 229 16.89 11.38 -17.44
C LEU A 229 15.45 11.02 -17.09
N HIS A 230 15.24 10.54 -15.87
CA HIS A 230 13.93 10.19 -15.34
C HIS A 230 13.31 11.42 -14.68
N ASN A 231 12.13 11.82 -15.15
CA ASN A 231 11.29 12.81 -14.50
C ASN A 231 10.37 12.12 -13.50
N GLN A 232 10.73 12.18 -12.22
CA GLN A 232 9.97 11.59 -11.12
C GLN A 232 9.03 12.64 -10.52
N VAL A 233 7.79 12.21 -10.27
CA VAL A 233 6.73 13.02 -9.69
C VAL A 233 6.24 12.33 -8.43
N ILE A 234 6.17 13.08 -7.34
CA ILE A 234 5.55 12.62 -6.10
C ILE A 234 4.04 12.62 -6.28
N LEU A 235 3.42 11.51 -5.92
CA LEU A 235 1.98 11.37 -5.83
C LEU A 235 1.59 11.72 -4.39
N ASP A 236 1.24 12.97 -4.15
CA ASP A 236 0.65 13.46 -2.90
C ASP A 236 -0.79 13.94 -3.18
N ASP A 237 -1.73 13.52 -2.35
CA ASP A 237 -3.18 13.79 -2.51
C ASP A 237 -3.62 15.06 -1.76
N THR A 238 -2.72 16.00 -1.50
CA THR A 238 -3.13 17.32 -0.98
C THR A 238 -3.81 18.17 -2.05
N MET A 239 -4.91 17.70 -2.67
CA MET A 239 -5.99 18.50 -3.31
C MET A 239 -5.57 19.71 -4.17
N ASN A 240 -4.33 19.77 -4.63
CA ASN A 240 -3.71 20.87 -5.36
C ASN A 240 -2.77 20.22 -6.38
N GLN A 241 -3.21 20.25 -7.62
CA GLN A 241 -2.56 19.66 -8.80
C GLN A 241 -1.18 20.26 -9.15
N ASP A 242 -0.57 21.07 -8.27
CA ASP A 242 0.50 22.00 -8.64
C ASP A 242 1.80 21.87 -7.82
N VAL A 243 1.94 20.87 -6.94
CA VAL A 243 3.23 20.59 -6.27
C VAL A 243 3.77 19.22 -6.69
N ALA A 244 3.77 18.96 -7.99
CA ALA A 244 4.71 18.00 -8.55
C ALA A 244 6.11 18.59 -8.34
N LEU A 245 6.80 18.16 -7.29
CA LEU A 245 8.25 18.30 -7.20
C LEU A 245 8.83 17.40 -8.30
N ASP A 246 8.90 17.94 -9.52
CA ASP A 246 9.56 17.31 -10.65
C ASP A 246 11.05 17.18 -10.29
N SER A 247 11.49 15.96 -9.93
CA SER A 247 12.91 15.69 -9.77
C SER A 247 13.43 15.01 -11.03
N LEU A 248 14.47 15.60 -11.59
CA LEU A 248 15.15 15.06 -12.76
C LEU A 248 16.40 14.32 -12.32
N LYS A 249 16.44 13.01 -12.52
CA LYS A 249 17.60 12.19 -12.18
C LYS A 249 18.15 11.47 -13.40
N ALA A 250 19.47 11.55 -13.57
CA ALA A 250 20.17 10.82 -14.61
C ALA A 250 20.60 9.45 -14.09
N TYR A 251 20.22 8.42 -14.83
CA TYR A 251 20.54 7.01 -14.58
C TYR A 251 21.36 6.45 -15.75
N ALA A 252 22.14 5.41 -15.49
CA ALA A 252 22.92 4.71 -16.50
C ALA A 252 22.06 3.72 -17.30
N ASP A 253 20.95 3.26 -16.72
CA ASP A 253 19.97 2.40 -17.37
C ASP A 253 18.55 3.01 -17.38
N CYS A 254 17.74 2.62 -18.36
CA CYS A 254 16.34 3.04 -18.44
C CYS A 254 15.45 2.39 -17.38
N SER A 255 15.93 1.30 -16.75
CA SER A 255 15.19 0.53 -15.75
C SER A 255 15.69 0.73 -14.31
N GLU A 256 16.72 1.56 -14.13
CA GLU A 256 17.44 1.71 -12.85
C GLU A 256 16.62 2.33 -11.70
N SER A 257 15.44 2.86 -12.00
CA SER A 257 14.51 3.39 -11.00
C SER A 257 13.88 2.33 -10.08
N GLN A 258 14.24 1.05 -10.23
CA GLN A 258 13.76 -0.08 -9.43
C GLN A 258 12.23 -0.17 -9.31
N SER A 259 11.49 0.43 -10.26
CA SER A 259 10.02 0.54 -10.20
C SER A 259 9.53 1.05 -8.84
N VAL A 260 10.25 1.96 -8.19
CA VAL A 260 9.98 2.31 -6.79
C VAL A 260 8.67 3.09 -6.68
N ILE A 261 7.65 2.36 -6.23
CA ILE A 261 6.36 2.89 -5.81
C ILE A 261 6.47 3.49 -4.40
N LEU A 262 7.52 3.22 -3.61
CA LEU A 262 7.61 3.62 -2.20
C LEU A 262 9.04 4.06 -1.81
N LEU A 263 9.27 5.35 -1.56
CA LEU A 263 10.55 5.94 -1.12
C LEU A 263 10.53 6.33 0.35
N LYS A 264 11.63 6.14 1.08
CA LYS A 264 11.67 6.36 2.55
C LYS A 264 11.80 7.83 2.94
N SER A 265 12.28 8.69 2.02
CA SER A 265 12.44 10.12 2.28
C SER A 265 12.48 10.96 0.99
N LEU A 266 12.03 12.21 1.08
CA LEU A 266 12.21 13.23 0.03
C LEU A 266 13.68 13.50 -0.32
N ASN A 267 14.61 13.24 0.60
CA ASN A 267 16.05 13.40 0.34
C ASN A 267 16.57 12.34 -0.63
N GLU A 268 15.90 11.19 -0.74
CA GLU A 268 16.18 10.20 -1.78
C GLU A 268 15.70 10.67 -3.16
N ILE A 269 14.96 11.77 -3.25
CA ILE A 269 14.46 12.38 -4.50
C ILE A 269 15.39 13.52 -4.97
N ASN A 270 16.12 14.18 -4.08
CA ASN A 270 17.14 15.20 -4.39
C ASN A 270 18.37 15.12 -3.44
N PRO A 271 19.49 14.49 -3.86
CA PRO A 271 20.80 14.74 -3.28
C PRO A 271 21.51 15.96 -3.87
#